data_AF-A0AAD5J3A3-F1
#
_entry.id   AF-A0AAD5J3A3-F1
#
_cell.length_a   1.000
_cell.length_b   1.000
_cell.length_c   1.000
_cell.angle_alpha   90.00
_cell.angle_beta   90.00
_cell.angle_gamma   90.00
#
_symmetry.space_group_name_H-M   'P 1'
#
loop_
_entity.id
_entity.type
_entity.pdbx_description
1 polymer ?
#
loop_
_entity_poly.entity_id
_entity_poly.type
_entity_poly.pdbx_seq_one_letter_code
_entity_poly.pdbx_strand_id
1 'polypeptide(L)'
;MQERFKGWYAAGHNVIDSFQLEESMANSIKQAFVRRSGVINTWVMWVAYNENETEMGMNNKRLMEYLSGQVFQYTGMHALTLTLAIQQVTKCDMGFLLGELNCPMTRQAVQAIDHLLQNHELVKEKPGRKTYFRYARVWDSDYFLEIQSKKCPQLVYVVAKTLKNVSPTGASSDPTQIYCIKNMGEVWKKRLDGVADRLSELLMQRKLKPASSLSKSK
;
A
#
# COMPACT_ATOMS: atom_id res chain seq x y z
N MET A 1 12.06 2.17 -35.26
CA MET A 1 11.09 2.78 -34.30
C MET A 1 11.36 4.27 -34.07
N GLN A 2 12.63 4.69 -33.91
CA GLN A 2 13.01 6.11 -33.75
C GLN A 2 12.60 7.04 -34.92
N GLU A 3 12.69 6.58 -36.17
CA GLU A 3 12.29 7.42 -37.33
C GLU A 3 10.80 7.76 -37.34
N ARG A 4 9.95 6.89 -36.79
CA ARG A 4 8.49 7.09 -36.78
C ARG A 4 8.04 8.14 -35.77
N PHE A 5 8.88 8.46 -34.79
CA PHE A 5 8.61 9.43 -33.72
C PHE A 5 9.70 10.52 -33.63
N LYS A 6 10.37 10.83 -34.75
CA LYS A 6 11.49 11.78 -34.81
C LYS A 6 11.14 13.13 -34.15
N GLY A 7 9.91 13.61 -34.28
CA GLY A 7 9.44 14.84 -33.63
C GLY A 7 9.42 14.79 -32.10
N TRP A 8 9.07 13.64 -31.50
CA TRP A 8 9.05 13.45 -30.04
C TRP A 8 10.47 13.44 -29.46
N TYR A 9 11.43 12.86 -30.17
CA TYR A 9 12.82 12.72 -29.69
C TYR A 9 13.74 13.89 -30.07
N ALA A 10 13.49 14.59 -31.17
CA ALA A 10 14.32 15.72 -31.62
C ALA A 10 13.80 17.10 -31.15
N ALA A 11 12.49 17.25 -30.93
CA ALA A 11 11.86 18.53 -30.58
C ALA A 11 10.92 18.44 -29.36
N GLY A 12 10.80 17.28 -28.72
CA GLY A 12 9.91 17.08 -27.58
C GLY A 12 10.28 17.91 -26.34
N HIS A 13 11.56 18.24 -26.16
CA HIS A 13 11.99 19.13 -25.08
C HIS A 13 11.36 20.51 -25.22
N ASN A 14 11.32 21.10 -26.42
CA ASN A 14 10.66 22.39 -26.65
C ASN A 14 9.16 22.35 -26.34
N VAL A 15 8.50 21.22 -26.59
CA VAL A 15 7.08 21.06 -26.22
C VAL A 15 6.93 21.04 -24.71
N ILE A 16 7.79 20.31 -23.98
CA ILE A 16 7.77 20.25 -22.51
C ILE A 16 8.18 21.61 -21.90
N ASP A 17 9.21 22.27 -22.43
CA ASP A 17 9.74 23.55 -21.96
C ASP A 17 8.76 24.70 -22.20
N SER A 18 7.94 24.62 -23.24
CA SER A 18 6.84 25.56 -23.52
C SER A 18 5.48 25.11 -22.98
N PHE A 19 5.40 23.93 -22.35
CA PHE A 19 4.15 23.38 -21.82
C PHE A 19 3.74 24.09 -20.54
N GLN A 20 3.08 25.23 -20.69
CA GLN A 20 2.39 25.90 -19.59
C GLN A 20 1.00 25.30 -19.43
N LEU A 21 0.88 24.34 -18.52
CA LEU A 21 -0.39 23.72 -18.19
C LEU A 21 -1.10 24.55 -17.13
N GLU A 22 -2.12 25.31 -17.54
CA GLU A 22 -3.02 25.97 -16.60
C GLU A 22 -3.74 24.92 -15.73
N GLU A 23 -3.97 25.21 -14.45
CA GLU A 23 -4.57 24.26 -13.51
C GLU A 23 -5.95 23.75 -14.00
N SER A 24 -6.73 24.64 -14.62
CA SER A 24 -8.03 24.32 -15.23
C SER A 24 -7.92 23.28 -16.34
N MET A 25 -6.91 23.41 -17.21
CA MET A 25 -6.59 22.44 -18.26
C MET A 25 -6.05 21.13 -17.69
N ALA A 26 -5.16 21.20 -16.70
CA ALA A 26 -4.63 20.02 -16.01
C ALA A 26 -5.75 19.18 -15.41
N ASN A 27 -6.69 19.83 -14.72
CA ASN A 27 -7.85 19.18 -14.12
C ASN A 27 -8.77 18.58 -15.18
N SER A 28 -8.97 19.25 -16.31
CA SER A 28 -9.79 18.75 -17.42
C SER A 28 -9.18 17.50 -18.07
N ILE A 29 -7.86 17.51 -18.32
CA ILE A 29 -7.12 16.35 -18.85
C ILE A 29 -7.15 15.20 -17.84
N LYS A 30 -6.90 15.49 -16.56
CA LYS A 30 -7.00 14.50 -15.47
C LYS A 30 -8.39 13.86 -15.44
N GLN A 31 -9.46 14.64 -15.51
CA GLN A 31 -10.82 14.11 -15.55
C GLN A 31 -11.07 13.26 -16.79
N ALA A 32 -10.59 13.67 -17.97
CA ALA A 32 -10.72 12.92 -19.20
C ALA A 32 -10.03 11.54 -19.11
N PHE A 33 -8.84 11.48 -18.50
CA PHE A 33 -8.13 10.22 -18.27
C PHE A 33 -8.81 9.34 -17.21
N VAL A 34 -9.28 9.92 -16.11
CA VAL A 34 -9.98 9.18 -15.04
C VAL A 34 -11.28 8.55 -15.56
N ARG A 35 -12.00 9.21 -16.48
CA ARG A 35 -13.22 8.66 -17.08
C ARG A 35 -12.97 7.48 -18.02
N ARG A 36 -11.73 7.27 -18.48
CA ARG A 36 -11.36 6.19 -19.39
C ARG A 36 -10.46 5.18 -18.67
N SER A 37 -11.09 4.18 -18.04
CA SER A 37 -10.37 3.10 -17.34
C SER A 37 -9.29 2.45 -18.20
N GLY A 38 -9.50 2.31 -19.52
CA GLY A 38 -8.50 1.78 -20.45
C GLY A 38 -7.16 2.55 -20.45
N VAL A 39 -7.18 3.88 -20.25
CA VAL A 39 -5.94 4.68 -20.19
C VAL A 39 -5.18 4.38 -18.91
N ILE A 40 -5.87 4.42 -17.76
CA ILE A 40 -5.26 4.11 -16.45
C ILE A 40 -4.75 2.67 -16.43
N ASN A 41 -5.54 1.71 -16.95
CA ASN A 41 -5.16 0.30 -16.99
C ASN A 41 -3.91 0.09 -17.84
N THR A 42 -3.84 0.72 -19.02
CA THR A 42 -2.68 0.63 -19.91
C THR A 42 -1.45 1.24 -19.25
N TRP A 43 -1.59 2.42 -18.64
CA TRP A 43 -0.51 3.07 -17.91
C TRP A 43 0.03 2.20 -16.78
N VAL A 44 -0.86 1.69 -15.92
CA VAL A 44 -0.49 0.86 -14.77
C VAL A 44 0.08 -0.49 -15.20
N MET A 45 -0.43 -1.06 -16.30
CA MET A 45 0.14 -2.28 -16.88
C MET A 45 1.57 -2.05 -17.39
N TRP A 46 1.83 -0.92 -18.06
CA TRP A 46 3.17 -0.55 -18.48
C TRP A 46 4.12 -0.36 -17.28
N VAL A 47 3.69 0.32 -16.22
CA VAL A 47 4.49 0.49 -15.00
C VAL A 47 4.79 -0.86 -14.35
N ALA A 48 3.76 -1.70 -14.16
CA ALA A 48 3.92 -2.99 -13.52
C ALA A 48 4.80 -3.95 -14.34
N TYR A 49 4.70 -3.92 -15.67
CA TYR A 49 5.58 -4.67 -16.57
C TYR A 49 7.03 -4.23 -16.38
N ASN A 50 7.31 -2.92 -16.42
CA ASN A 50 8.68 -2.44 -16.27
C ASN A 50 9.24 -2.70 -14.87
N GLU A 51 8.42 -2.65 -13.80
CA GLU A 51 8.86 -2.98 -12.45
C GLU A 51 9.35 -4.44 -12.31
N ASN A 52 8.75 -5.35 -13.07
CA ASN A 52 8.91 -6.80 -12.93
C ASN A 52 9.80 -7.45 -14.01
N GLU A 53 9.74 -6.97 -15.25
CA GLU A 53 10.40 -7.62 -16.41
C GLU A 53 11.62 -6.86 -16.92
N THR A 54 11.77 -5.57 -16.59
CA THR A 54 12.86 -4.75 -17.11
C THR A 54 13.97 -4.60 -16.08
N GLU A 55 15.20 -4.91 -16.48
CA GLU A 55 16.39 -4.57 -15.70
C GLU A 55 16.62 -3.06 -15.74
N MET A 56 16.17 -2.36 -14.71
CA MET A 56 16.41 -0.94 -14.52
C MET A 56 17.37 -0.71 -13.36
N GLY A 57 18.29 0.24 -13.54
CA GLY A 57 19.10 0.75 -12.44
C GLY A 57 18.22 1.28 -11.30
N MET A 58 18.68 1.13 -10.05
CA MET A 58 17.92 1.44 -8.83
C MET A 58 17.33 2.88 -8.84
N ASN A 59 18.08 3.86 -9.34
CA ASN A 59 17.63 5.26 -9.42
C ASN A 59 16.43 5.41 -10.37
N ASN A 60 16.50 4.80 -11.55
CA ASN A 60 15.41 4.86 -12.54
C ASN A 60 14.18 4.11 -12.04
N LYS A 61 14.37 2.97 -11.35
CA LYS A 61 13.28 2.22 -10.73
C LYS A 61 12.55 3.05 -9.67
N ARG A 62 13.30 3.73 -8.79
CA ARG A 62 12.72 4.64 -7.77
C ARG A 62 12.02 5.83 -8.39
N LEU A 63 12.57 6.39 -9.46
CA LEU A 63 11.94 7.51 -10.18
C LEU A 63 10.62 7.08 -10.83
N MET A 64 10.58 5.92 -11.49
CA MET A 64 9.36 5.35 -12.05
C MET A 64 8.34 5.05 -10.95
N GLU A 65 8.77 4.46 -9.83
CA GLU A 65 7.90 4.20 -8.70
C GLU A 65 7.29 5.50 -8.16
N TYR A 66 8.10 6.53 -7.94
CA TYR A 66 7.63 7.83 -7.43
C TYR A 66 6.69 8.55 -8.42
N LEU A 67 7.08 8.67 -9.69
CA LEU A 67 6.33 9.43 -10.68
C LEU A 67 5.07 8.70 -11.18
N SER A 68 5.09 7.37 -11.18
CA SER A 68 4.13 6.57 -11.95
C SER A 68 3.47 5.44 -11.17
N GLY A 69 4.18 4.82 -10.23
CA GLY A 69 3.70 3.64 -9.52
C GLY A 69 2.95 3.93 -8.21
N GLN A 70 3.50 4.81 -7.39
CA GLN A 70 3.14 4.96 -5.98
C GLN A 70 1.66 5.31 -5.76
N VAL A 71 1.07 6.11 -6.66
CA VAL A 71 -0.34 6.51 -6.57
C VAL A 71 -1.34 5.39 -6.89
N PHE A 72 -0.88 4.33 -7.54
CA PHE A 72 -1.71 3.20 -7.98
C PHE A 72 -1.42 1.90 -7.22
N GLN A 73 -0.25 1.80 -6.59
CA GLN A 73 0.11 0.66 -5.75
C GLN A 73 -0.87 0.52 -4.57
N TYR A 74 -1.26 -0.72 -4.33
CA TYR A 74 -2.15 -1.14 -3.25
C TYR A 74 -3.50 -0.40 -3.23
N THR A 75 -4.00 0.02 -4.39
CA THR A 75 -5.23 0.83 -4.49
C THR A 75 -6.37 0.21 -3.67
N GLY A 76 -6.83 0.95 -2.65
CA GLY A 76 -7.91 0.55 -1.74
C GLY A 76 -7.63 -0.68 -0.88
N MET A 77 -6.37 -1.07 -0.67
CA MET A 77 -5.93 -2.16 0.22
C MET A 77 -5.20 -1.61 1.46
N HIS A 78 -5.74 -0.56 2.09
CA HIS A 78 -5.09 0.10 3.23
C HIS A 78 -4.79 -0.84 4.41
N ALA A 79 -5.62 -1.87 4.62
CA ALA A 79 -5.35 -2.86 5.66
C ALA A 79 -3.98 -3.53 5.48
N LEU A 80 -3.62 -3.88 4.24
CA LEU A 80 -2.33 -4.47 3.90
C LEU A 80 -1.18 -3.48 4.12
N THR A 81 -1.27 -2.27 3.55
CA THR A 81 -0.16 -1.30 3.62
C THR A 81 0.10 -0.81 5.04
N LEU A 82 -0.95 -0.59 5.84
CA LEU A 82 -0.82 -0.22 7.25
C LEU A 82 -0.23 -1.36 8.09
N THR A 83 -0.62 -2.62 7.83
CA THR A 83 -0.05 -3.79 8.51
C THR A 83 1.45 -3.92 8.21
N LEU A 84 1.85 -3.76 6.94
CA LEU A 84 3.27 -3.74 6.54
C LEU A 84 4.03 -2.59 7.22
N ALA A 85 3.43 -1.40 7.30
CA ALA A 85 4.04 -0.26 7.98
C ALA A 85 4.23 -0.49 9.49
N ILE A 86 3.24 -1.09 10.18
CA ILE A 86 3.37 -1.46 11.59
C ILE A 86 4.56 -2.43 11.75
N GLN A 87 4.62 -3.46 10.91
CA GLN A 87 5.72 -4.43 10.95
C GLN A 87 7.08 -3.76 10.71
N GLN A 88 7.16 -2.82 9.77
CA GLN A 88 8.38 -2.09 9.47
C GLN A 88 8.84 -1.20 10.64
N VAL A 89 7.91 -0.56 11.36
CA VAL A 89 8.20 0.34 12.49
C VAL A 89 8.54 -0.43 13.77
N THR A 90 7.80 -1.51 14.04
CA THR A 90 7.91 -2.29 15.28
C THR A 90 8.92 -3.42 15.17
N LYS A 91 9.27 -3.85 13.95
CA LYS A 91 10.09 -5.03 13.65
C LYS A 91 9.54 -6.32 14.24
N CYS A 92 8.23 -6.39 14.51
CA CYS A 92 7.59 -7.61 14.99
C CYS A 92 7.53 -8.69 13.90
N ASP A 93 7.37 -9.93 14.33
CA ASP A 93 7.06 -11.02 13.42
C ASP A 93 5.68 -10.82 12.78
N MET A 94 5.57 -11.03 11.46
CA MET A 94 4.32 -10.82 10.73
C MET A 94 3.27 -11.86 11.13
N GLY A 95 3.66 -13.12 11.35
CA GLY A 95 2.74 -14.17 11.79
C GLY A 95 2.12 -13.84 13.14
N PHE A 96 2.92 -13.30 14.07
CA PHE A 96 2.40 -12.77 15.33
C PHE A 96 1.42 -11.60 15.14
N LEU A 97 1.80 -10.58 14.36
CA LEU A 97 0.92 -9.43 14.13
C LEU A 97 -0.42 -9.84 13.53
N LEU A 98 -0.40 -10.73 12.54
CA LEU A 98 -1.62 -11.28 11.94
C LEU A 98 -2.40 -12.14 12.95
N GLY A 99 -1.71 -12.89 13.81
CA GLY A 99 -2.31 -13.64 14.91
C GLY A 99 -3.11 -12.76 15.87
N GLU A 100 -2.54 -11.64 16.31
CA GLU A 100 -3.22 -10.69 17.19
C GLU A 100 -4.36 -9.94 16.50
N LEU A 101 -4.25 -9.71 15.20
CA LEU A 101 -5.31 -9.10 14.40
C LEU A 101 -6.44 -10.08 14.07
N ASN A 102 -6.26 -11.39 14.27
CA ASN A 102 -7.23 -12.42 13.88
C ASN A 102 -8.33 -12.59 14.94
N CYS A 103 -9.50 -11.98 14.68
CA CYS A 103 -10.71 -12.20 15.46
C CYS A 103 -11.90 -12.48 14.52
N PRO A 104 -13.05 -12.98 15.02
CA PRO A 104 -14.19 -13.31 14.16
C PRO A 104 -14.62 -12.19 13.19
N MET A 105 -14.43 -10.92 13.59
CA MET A 105 -14.79 -9.75 12.78
C MET A 105 -13.76 -9.39 11.69
N THR A 106 -12.49 -9.76 11.87
CA THR A 106 -11.38 -9.39 10.96
C THR A 106 -10.77 -10.59 10.24
N ARG A 107 -11.13 -11.81 10.65
CA ARG A 107 -10.53 -13.08 10.22
C ARG A 107 -10.40 -13.21 8.71
N GLN A 108 -11.48 -12.94 7.98
CA GLN A 108 -11.51 -13.08 6.52
C GLN A 108 -10.46 -12.18 5.84
N ALA A 109 -10.38 -10.91 6.26
CA ALA A 109 -9.39 -9.97 5.75
C ALA A 109 -7.96 -10.35 6.19
N VAL A 110 -7.77 -10.78 7.44
CA VAL A 110 -6.46 -11.20 7.95
C VAL A 110 -5.94 -12.44 7.22
N GLN A 111 -6.78 -13.45 6.99
CA GLN A 111 -6.44 -14.63 6.22
C GLN A 111 -6.11 -14.30 4.77
N ALA A 112 -6.82 -13.35 4.16
CA ALA A 112 -6.53 -12.87 2.82
C ALA A 112 -5.19 -12.11 2.75
N ILE A 113 -4.85 -11.32 3.78
CA ILE A 113 -3.51 -10.69 3.91
C ILE A 113 -2.43 -11.77 4.02
N ASP A 114 -2.61 -12.74 4.91
CA ASP A 114 -1.65 -13.83 5.11
C ASP A 114 -1.41 -14.61 3.81
N HIS A 115 -2.49 -15.02 3.13
CA HIS A 115 -2.42 -15.69 1.84
C HIS A 115 -1.71 -14.85 0.79
N LEU A 116 -1.98 -13.54 0.73
CA LEU A 116 -1.33 -12.64 -0.22
C LEU A 116 0.17 -12.53 0.04
N LEU A 117 0.58 -12.33 1.30
CA LEU A 117 1.98 -12.23 1.68
C LEU A 117 2.73 -13.53 1.42
N GLN A 118 2.11 -14.66 1.77
CA GLN A 118 2.70 -15.98 1.57
C GLN A 118 2.88 -16.32 0.10
N ASN A 119 2.01 -15.87 -0.81
CA ASN A 119 1.99 -16.30 -2.21
C ASN A 119 2.56 -15.28 -3.20
N HIS A 120 2.40 -13.98 -2.93
CA HIS A 120 2.67 -12.92 -3.91
C HIS A 120 3.76 -11.93 -3.49
N GLU A 121 3.96 -11.69 -2.18
CA GLU A 121 5.02 -10.77 -1.73
C GLU A 121 6.42 -11.34 -2.02
N LEU A 122 7.35 -10.44 -2.31
CA LEU A 122 8.75 -10.76 -2.48
C LEU A 122 9.35 -11.19 -1.15
N VAL A 123 9.81 -12.44 -1.09
CA VAL A 123 10.51 -12.99 0.06
C VAL A 123 11.85 -13.55 -0.42
N LYS A 124 12.87 -13.55 0.45
CA LYS A 124 14.23 -13.96 0.08
C LYS A 124 14.27 -15.40 -0.44
N GLU A 125 13.37 -16.23 0.07
CA GLU A 125 13.23 -17.64 -0.25
C GLU A 125 12.63 -17.87 -1.65
N LYS A 126 11.99 -16.86 -2.24
CA LYS A 126 11.29 -16.96 -3.54
C LYS A 126 11.55 -15.71 -4.40
N PRO A 127 12.79 -15.51 -4.90
CA PRO A 127 13.18 -14.29 -5.61
C PRO A 127 12.52 -14.10 -6.98
N GLY A 128 12.00 -15.16 -7.60
CA GLY A 128 11.33 -15.10 -8.92
C GLY A 128 9.89 -14.61 -8.88
N ARG A 129 9.39 -14.16 -7.73
CA ARG A 129 8.03 -13.65 -7.59
C ARG A 129 7.88 -12.29 -8.26
N LYS A 130 6.67 -12.04 -8.77
CA LYS A 130 6.30 -10.80 -9.43
C LYS A 130 5.32 -10.02 -8.57
N THR A 131 5.46 -8.69 -8.54
CA THR A 131 4.69 -7.76 -7.72
C THR A 131 3.46 -7.18 -8.42
N TYR A 132 3.01 -7.78 -9.53
CA TYR A 132 1.80 -7.34 -10.25
C TYR A 132 0.57 -7.20 -9.36
N PHE A 133 0.48 -7.99 -8.29
CA PHE A 133 -0.63 -7.94 -7.33
C PHE A 133 -0.80 -6.55 -6.69
N ARG A 134 0.27 -5.75 -6.57
CA ARG A 134 0.22 -4.37 -6.04
C ARG A 134 -0.73 -3.49 -6.85
N TYR A 135 -0.92 -3.80 -8.12
CA TYR A 135 -1.71 -3.03 -9.07
C TYR A 135 -3.03 -3.69 -9.46
N ALA A 136 -3.28 -4.92 -9.01
CA ALA A 136 -4.40 -5.74 -9.46
C ALA A 136 -5.76 -5.01 -9.37
N ARG A 137 -5.96 -4.25 -8.29
CA ARG A 137 -7.21 -3.51 -8.04
C ARG A 137 -7.46 -2.31 -8.95
N VAL A 138 -6.46 -1.88 -9.71
CA VAL A 138 -6.62 -0.88 -10.76
C VAL A 138 -7.18 -1.54 -12.03
N TRP A 139 -6.70 -2.73 -12.36
CA TRP A 139 -7.18 -3.47 -13.54
C TRP A 139 -8.58 -4.02 -13.34
N ASP A 140 -8.85 -4.56 -12.15
CA ASP A 140 -10.17 -5.07 -11.78
C ASP A 140 -10.41 -4.88 -10.28
N SER A 141 -11.51 -4.21 -9.95
CA SER A 141 -11.86 -3.86 -8.57
C SER A 141 -12.11 -5.06 -7.66
N ASP A 142 -12.41 -6.22 -8.24
CA ASP A 142 -12.82 -7.45 -7.56
C ASP A 142 -11.62 -8.26 -7.06
N TYR A 143 -10.41 -7.98 -7.56
CA TYR A 143 -9.20 -8.55 -6.97
C TYR A 143 -9.07 -8.16 -5.49
N PHE A 144 -8.72 -9.17 -4.67
CA PHE A 144 -8.47 -9.01 -3.24
C PHE A 144 -9.62 -8.32 -2.49
N LEU A 145 -10.86 -8.67 -2.86
CA LEU A 145 -12.08 -8.07 -2.32
C LEU A 145 -12.11 -8.01 -0.79
N GLU A 146 -11.62 -9.06 -0.13
CA GLU A 146 -11.66 -9.18 1.33
C GLU A 146 -10.77 -8.17 2.08
N ILE A 147 -9.71 -7.70 1.45
CA ILE A 147 -8.79 -6.69 2.03
C ILE A 147 -9.09 -5.29 1.50
N GLN A 148 -10.15 -5.14 0.69
CA GLN A 148 -10.63 -3.84 0.27
C GLN A 148 -11.05 -3.03 1.50
N SER A 149 -10.61 -1.79 1.60
CA SER A 149 -10.83 -0.97 2.79
C SER A 149 -12.30 -0.72 3.10
N LYS A 150 -13.18 -0.75 2.09
CA LYS A 150 -14.64 -0.66 2.26
C LYS A 150 -15.27 -1.93 2.83
N LYS A 151 -14.65 -3.10 2.64
CA LYS A 151 -15.12 -4.41 3.11
C LYS A 151 -14.60 -4.76 4.51
N CYS A 152 -13.44 -4.23 4.90
CA CYS A 152 -12.82 -4.47 6.20
C CYS A 152 -12.55 -3.18 7.02
N PRO A 153 -13.52 -2.25 7.16
CA PRO A 153 -13.26 -0.94 7.76
C PRO A 153 -12.79 -1.03 9.22
N GLN A 154 -13.24 -2.03 9.99
CA GLN A 154 -12.81 -2.24 11.37
C GLN A 154 -11.33 -2.63 11.45
N LEU A 155 -10.87 -3.51 10.57
CA LEU A 155 -9.46 -3.88 10.49
C LEU A 155 -8.62 -2.65 10.12
N VAL A 156 -9.02 -1.92 9.07
CA VAL A 156 -8.35 -0.68 8.63
C VAL A 156 -8.23 0.32 9.77
N TYR A 157 -9.30 0.50 10.56
CA TYR A 157 -9.29 1.41 11.70
C TYR A 157 -8.28 0.98 12.76
N VAL A 158 -8.31 -0.29 13.17
CA VAL A 158 -7.39 -0.82 14.19
C VAL A 158 -5.94 -0.64 13.74
N VAL A 159 -5.59 -1.07 12.52
CA VAL A 159 -4.19 -0.94 12.06
C VAL A 159 -3.78 0.51 11.82
N ALA A 160 -4.69 1.39 11.39
CA ALA A 160 -4.40 2.82 11.29
C ALA A 160 -4.09 3.43 12.66
N LYS A 161 -4.93 3.14 13.66
CA LYS A 161 -4.77 3.66 15.02
C LYS A 161 -3.52 3.09 15.69
N THR A 162 -3.29 1.78 15.57
CA THR A 162 -2.08 1.14 16.07
C THR A 162 -0.83 1.73 15.44
N LEU A 163 -0.80 1.96 14.12
CA LEU A 163 0.33 2.60 13.45
C LEU A 163 0.59 4.01 13.99
N LYS A 164 -0.47 4.81 14.19
CA LYS A 164 -0.37 6.15 14.78
C LYS A 164 0.27 6.11 16.16
N ASN A 165 -0.12 5.15 16.99
CA ASN A 165 0.35 5.00 18.36
C ASN A 165 1.81 4.51 18.45
N VAL A 166 2.28 3.68 17.50
CA VAL A 166 3.64 3.10 17.54
C VAL A 166 4.66 3.87 16.70
N SER A 167 4.23 4.82 15.86
CA SER A 167 5.12 5.57 14.99
C SER A 167 5.86 6.69 15.76
N PRO A 168 7.21 6.69 15.76
CA PRO A 168 8.03 7.55 16.64
C PRO A 168 7.96 9.05 16.32
N THR A 169 7.53 9.46 15.13
CA THR A 169 7.51 10.86 14.68
C THR A 169 6.11 11.48 14.60
N GLY A 170 5.06 10.73 14.96
CA GLY A 170 3.74 10.99 14.41
C GLY A 170 3.77 10.76 12.90
N ALA A 171 2.85 9.99 12.36
CA ALA A 171 2.79 9.84 10.91
C ALA A 171 2.60 11.25 10.29
N SER A 172 3.45 11.61 9.31
CA SER A 172 3.40 12.92 8.61
C SER A 172 2.00 13.25 8.04
N SER A 173 1.17 12.23 7.89
CA SER A 173 -0.28 12.31 7.69
C SER A 173 -0.95 11.39 8.71
N ASP A 174 -2.02 11.85 9.37
CA ASP A 174 -2.80 11.01 10.28
C ASP A 174 -3.41 9.81 9.53
N PRO A 175 -2.98 8.56 9.79
CA PRO A 175 -3.44 7.38 9.06
C PRO A 175 -4.93 7.08 9.32
N THR A 176 -5.55 7.73 10.32
CA THR A 176 -6.98 7.59 10.61
C THR A 176 -7.86 8.42 9.66
N GLN A 177 -7.28 9.27 8.81
CA GLN A 177 -8.00 10.10 7.83
C GLN A 177 -8.40 9.35 6.55
N ILE A 178 -8.37 8.02 6.56
CA ILE A 178 -8.81 7.21 5.41
C ILE A 178 -10.34 7.32 5.26
N TYR A 179 -10.79 7.64 4.05
CA TYR A 179 -12.20 7.93 3.75
C TYR A 179 -13.18 6.87 4.28
N CYS A 180 -12.86 5.58 4.14
CA CYS A 180 -13.76 4.49 4.54
C CYS A 180 -13.97 4.35 6.06
N ILE A 181 -13.11 4.95 6.89
CA ILE A 181 -13.24 4.92 8.36
C ILE A 181 -13.63 6.26 8.97
N LYS A 182 -13.67 7.36 8.18
CA LYS A 182 -14.15 8.68 8.63
C LYS A 182 -15.58 8.62 9.17
N ASN A 183 -16.45 7.90 8.47
CA ASN A 183 -17.88 7.79 8.78
C ASN A 183 -18.21 6.64 9.74
N MET A 184 -17.21 6.04 10.40
CA MET A 184 -17.45 5.01 11.40
C MET A 184 -18.12 5.63 12.63
N GLY A 185 -19.14 4.98 13.19
CA GLY A 185 -19.84 5.48 14.37
C GLY A 185 -18.95 5.57 15.61
N GLU A 186 -19.15 6.60 16.43
CA GLU A 186 -18.30 6.89 17.60
C GLU A 186 -18.24 5.76 18.62
N VAL A 187 -19.35 5.02 18.81
CA VAL A 187 -19.38 3.83 19.69
C VAL A 187 -18.41 2.75 19.20
N TRP A 188 -18.35 2.53 17.88
CA TRP A 188 -17.42 1.57 17.28
C TRP A 188 -15.99 2.05 17.38
N LYS A 189 -15.73 3.33 17.11
CA LYS A 189 -14.40 3.93 17.26
C LYS A 189 -13.86 3.74 18.67
N LYS A 190 -14.63 4.10 19.70
CA LYS A 190 -14.22 3.95 21.10
C LYS A 190 -13.90 2.50 21.47
N ARG A 191 -14.67 1.53 20.95
CA ARG A 191 -14.39 0.11 21.17
C ARG A 191 -13.10 -0.33 20.48
N LEU A 192 -12.88 0.09 19.24
CA LEU A 192 -11.71 -0.27 18.47
C LEU A 192 -10.44 0.47 18.93
N ASP A 193 -10.57 1.67 19.50
CA ASP A 193 -9.48 2.39 20.16
C ASP A 193 -8.89 1.53 21.27
N GLY A 194 -9.73 0.98 22.16
CA GLY A 194 -9.26 0.09 23.22
C GLY A 194 -8.59 -1.19 22.72
N VAL A 195 -8.94 -1.67 21.52
CA VAL A 195 -8.24 -2.80 20.87
C VAL A 195 -6.89 -2.35 20.31
N ALA A 196 -6.87 -1.22 19.60
CA ALA A 196 -5.67 -0.67 18.99
C ALA A 196 -4.62 -0.29 20.03
N ASP A 197 -5.04 0.29 21.17
CA ASP A 197 -4.17 0.68 22.27
C ASP A 197 -3.51 -0.56 22.91
N ARG A 198 -4.27 -1.62 23.19
CA ARG A 198 -3.73 -2.90 23.69
C ARG A 198 -2.73 -3.50 22.72
N LEU A 199 -3.05 -3.51 21.42
CA LEU A 199 -2.14 -4.01 20.40
C LEU A 199 -0.85 -3.18 20.36
N SER A 200 -0.94 -1.85 20.43
CA SER A 200 0.22 -0.96 20.49
C SER A 200 1.09 -1.23 21.71
N GLU A 201 0.49 -1.39 22.90
CA GLU A 201 1.21 -1.73 24.13
C GLU A 201 1.97 -3.06 23.98
N LEU A 202 1.30 -4.11 23.48
CA LEU A 202 1.90 -5.41 23.23
C LEU A 202 3.10 -5.32 22.26
N LEU A 203 2.96 -4.57 21.17
CA LEU A 203 4.02 -4.38 20.18
C LEU A 203 5.21 -3.62 20.76
N MET A 204 4.97 -2.59 21.57
CA MET A 204 6.03 -1.79 22.19
C MET A 204 6.77 -2.58 23.28
N GLN A 205 6.06 -3.38 24.08
CA GLN A 205 6.69 -4.27 25.07
C GLN A 205 7.63 -5.29 24.40
N ARG A 206 7.24 -5.85 23.26
CA ARG A 206 8.07 -6.80 22.51
C ARG A 206 9.26 -6.14 21.82
N LYS A 207 9.12 -4.90 21.37
CA LYS A 207 10.25 -4.12 20.84
C LYS A 207 11.36 -3.95 21.88
N LEU A 208 10.99 -3.85 23.16
CA LEU A 208 11.92 -3.72 24.29
C LEU A 208 12.50 -5.06 24.77
N LYS A 209 11.85 -6.19 24.49
CA LYS A 209 12.34 -7.54 24.80
C LYS A 209 12.72 -8.26 23.50
N PRO A 210 13.96 -8.09 22.99
CA PRO A 210 14.40 -8.88 21.85
C PRO A 210 14.34 -10.39 22.19
N ALA A 211 14.04 -11.19 21.16
CA ALA A 211 13.75 -12.63 21.24
C ALA A 211 14.87 -13.52 21.83
N SER A 212 15.98 -12.93 22.28
CA SER A 212 17.09 -13.62 22.97
C SER A 212 16.83 -13.91 24.45
N SER A 213 15.72 -13.45 25.04
CA SER A 213 15.42 -13.69 26.46
C SER A 213 14.59 -14.96 26.75
N LEU A 214 14.21 -15.74 25.73
CA LEU A 214 13.40 -16.96 25.88
C LEU A 214 14.17 -18.28 25.70
N SER A 215 15.50 -18.24 25.50
CA SER A 215 16.32 -19.46 25.31
C SER A 215 17.12 -19.92 26.54
N LYS A 216 16.85 -19.38 27.73
CA LYS A 216 17.49 -19.85 28.98
C LYS A 216 16.47 -20.22 30.04
N SER A 217 15.86 -21.39 29.87
CA SER A 217 15.42 -22.24 30.97
C SER A 217 15.27 -23.67 30.42
N LYS A 218 16.40 -24.38 30.34
CA LYS A 218 16.39 -25.83 30.45
C LYS A 218 16.62 -26.17 31.92
#